data_AF-A0A7X8F722-F1
#
_entry.id   AF-A0A7X8F722-F1
#
_cell.length_a   1.000
_cell.length_b   1.000
_cell.length_c   1.000
_cell.angle_alpha   90.00
_cell.angle_beta   90.00
_cell.angle_gamma   90.00
#
_symmetry.space_group_name_H-M   'P 1'
#
loop_
_entity.id
_entity.type
_entity.pdbx_description
1 polymer ?
#
loop_
_entity_poly.entity_id
_entity_poly.type
_entity_poly.pdbx_seq_one_letter_code
_entity_poly.pdbx_strand_id
1 'polypeptide(L)'
;MKNICFYFQIHQPIRLKKYGFFEIGRDHYYYDDYHTEEQIRILSEQSFLPTNKVIGDMIRSSNGKFKCAFSISGVALEQFELYAPEVIDSFR
;
A
#
# COMPACT_ATOMS: atom_id res chain seq x y z
N MET A 1 4.78 4.34 33.33
CA MET A 1 5.02 5.11 32.09
C MET A 1 3.86 4.87 31.15
N LYS A 2 3.37 5.91 30.47
CA LYS A 2 2.34 5.74 29.44
C LYS A 2 3.01 5.27 28.16
N ASN A 3 2.50 4.20 27.56
CA ASN A 3 2.98 3.69 26.28
C ASN A 3 2.09 4.25 25.18
N ILE A 4 2.69 4.75 24.11
CA ILE A 4 2.00 5.21 22.90
C ILE A 4 2.42 4.26 21.78
N CYS A 5 1.45 3.78 20.99
CA CYS A 5 1.70 2.96 19.81
C CYS A 5 1.02 3.61 18.62
N PHE A 6 1.81 3.97 17.61
CA PHE A 6 1.26 4.38 16.32
C PHE A 6 0.83 3.13 15.55
N TYR A 7 -0.40 3.15 15.07
CA TYR A 7 -0.98 2.09 14.26
C TYR A 7 -1.27 2.61 12.86
N PHE A 8 -0.68 1.96 11.86
CA PHE A 8 -0.82 2.31 10.45
C PHE A 8 -1.60 1.23 9.73
N GLN A 9 -2.72 1.60 9.12
CA GLN A 9 -3.52 0.71 8.29
C GLN A 9 -3.27 1.03 6.83
N ILE A 10 -2.79 0.04 6.08
CA ILE A 10 -2.52 0.15 4.65
C ILE A 10 -3.54 -0.70 3.91
N HIS A 11 -4.38 -0.01 3.14
CA HIS A 11 -5.36 -0.63 2.28
C HIS A 11 -5.37 0.12 0.94
N GLN A 12 -5.26 -0.63 -0.15
CA GLN A 12 -5.49 -0.13 -1.48
C GLN A 12 -6.50 -1.03 -2.21
N PRO A 13 -7.67 -0.53 -2.60
CA PRO A 13 -8.62 -1.30 -3.39
C PRO A 13 -8.19 -1.38 -4.86
N ILE A 14 -8.56 -2.47 -5.53
CA ILE A 14 -8.48 -2.59 -6.98
C ILE A 14 -9.54 -1.65 -7.59
N ARG A 15 -9.17 -0.87 -8.60
CA ARG A 15 -10.13 0.00 -9.27
C ARG A 15 -10.87 -0.73 -10.37
N LEU A 16 -12.15 -0.43 -10.44
CA LEU A 16 -13.00 -0.86 -11.52
C LEU A 16 -12.97 0.20 -12.61
N LYS A 17 -12.97 -0.24 -13.86
CA LYS A 17 -13.15 0.66 -14.99
C LYS A 17 -14.56 1.24 -14.97
N LYS A 18 -14.74 2.37 -15.66
CA LYS A 18 -16.08 2.91 -15.88
C LYS A 18 -16.88 1.89 -16.71
N TYR A 19 -17.89 1.29 -16.08
CA TYR A 19 -18.72 0.26 -16.70
C TYR A 19 -20.13 0.80 -16.96
N GLY A 20 -20.48 0.98 -18.24
CA GLY A 20 -21.74 1.55 -18.71
C GLY A 20 -22.80 0.49 -19.03
N PHE A 21 -24.05 0.94 -19.16
CA PHE A 21 -25.20 0.08 -19.46
C PHE A 21 -25.02 -0.76 -20.74
N PHE A 22 -24.38 -0.21 -21.78
CA PHE A 22 -24.19 -0.89 -23.06
C PHE A 22 -23.12 -2.00 -23.03
N GLU A 23 -22.31 -2.06 -21.97
CA GLU A 23 -21.25 -3.08 -21.81
C GLU A 23 -21.78 -4.35 -21.15
N ILE A 24 -22.97 -4.29 -20.53
CA ILE A 24 -23.64 -5.43 -19.89
C ILE A 24 -23.82 -6.58 -20.88
N GLY A 25 -23.25 -7.74 -20.54
CA GLY A 25 -23.33 -8.96 -21.35
C GLY A 25 -22.41 -8.97 -22.58
N ARG A 26 -21.58 -7.94 -22.77
CA ARG A 26 -20.61 -7.85 -23.88
C ARG A 26 -19.17 -7.81 -23.38
N ASP A 27 -18.94 -7.08 -22.31
CA ASP A 27 -17.62 -6.92 -21.72
C ASP A 27 -17.62 -7.48 -20.29
N HIS A 28 -16.74 -8.44 -20.06
CA HIS A 28 -16.60 -9.14 -18.77
C HIS A 28 -15.32 -8.75 -18.03
N TYR A 29 -14.55 -7.80 -18.57
CA TYR A 29 -13.37 -7.26 -17.90
C TYR A 29 -13.76 -6.02 -17.10
N TYR A 30 -13.70 -6.08 -15.78
CA TYR A 30 -14.20 -5.00 -14.92
C TYR A 30 -13.11 -4.09 -14.35
N TYR A 31 -11.84 -4.45 -14.49
CA TYR A 31 -10.74 -3.78 -13.81
C TYR A 31 -10.14 -2.65 -14.64
N ASP A 32 -9.65 -1.62 -13.93
CA ASP A 32 -8.82 -0.56 -14.49
C ASP A 32 -7.38 -0.75 -14.00
N ASP A 33 -6.66 -1.64 -14.66
CA ASP A 33 -5.30 -2.01 -14.23
C ASP A 33 -4.33 -0.86 -14.43
N TYR A 34 -4.51 -0.07 -15.50
CA TYR A 34 -3.65 1.07 -15.78
C TYR A 34 -3.71 2.08 -14.64
N HIS A 35 -4.92 2.48 -14.24
CA HIS A 35 -5.08 3.41 -13.14
C HIS A 35 -4.68 2.79 -11.79
N THR A 36 -4.92 1.48 -11.61
CA THR A 36 -4.50 0.76 -10.40
C THR A 36 -2.98 0.78 -10.26
N GLU A 37 -2.25 0.39 -11.32
CA GLU A 37 -0.78 0.42 -11.36
C GLU A 37 -0.25 1.84 -11.13
N GLU A 38 -0.76 2.84 -11.87
CA GLU A 38 -0.33 4.23 -11.75
C GLU A 38 -0.45 4.73 -10.30
N GLN A 39 -1.58 4.45 -9.65
CA GLN A 39 -1.81 4.86 -8.27
C GLN A 39 -0.89 4.16 -7.28
N ILE A 40 -0.66 2.85 -7.44
CA ILE A 40 0.27 2.11 -6.57
C ILE A 40 1.68 2.66 -6.72
N ARG A 41 2.15 2.95 -7.93
CA ARG A 41 3.48 3.54 -8.17
C ARG A 41 3.61 4.91 -7.50
N ILE A 42 2.65 5.81 -7.73
CA ILE A 42 2.65 7.15 -7.10
C ILE A 42 2.68 7.05 -5.58
N LEU A 43 1.84 6.21 -4.98
CA LEU A 43 1.79 6.04 -3.52
C LEU A 43 3.06 5.41 -2.96
N SER A 44 3.67 4.49 -3.70
CA SER A 44 4.93 3.85 -3.31
C SER A 44 6.05 4.89 -3.20
N GLU A 45 6.20 5.73 -4.22
CA GLU A 45 7.23 6.77 -4.28
C GLU A 45 6.98 7.92 -3.29
N GLN A 46 5.73 8.37 -3.16
CA GLN A 46 5.40 9.57 -2.39
C GLN A 46 5.06 9.30 -0.92
N SER A 47 4.63 8.08 -0.59
CA SER A 47 4.14 7.75 0.75
C SER A 47 4.86 6.56 1.37
N PHE A 48 4.75 5.35 0.81
CA PHE A 48 5.16 4.14 1.51
C PHE A 48 6.67 4.07 1.73
N LEU A 49 7.47 4.23 0.66
CA LEU A 49 8.94 4.13 0.75
C LEU A 49 9.55 5.24 1.64
N PRO A 50 9.17 6.53 1.49
CA PRO A 50 9.65 7.58 2.38
C PRO A 50 9.25 7.35 3.84
N THR A 51 8.01 6.93 4.09
CA THR A 51 7.50 6.71 5.45
C THR A 51 8.23 5.56 6.12
N ASN A 52 8.38 4.43 5.43
CA ASN A 52 9.09 3.26 5.97
C ASN A 52 10.56 3.57 6.25
N LYS A 53 11.22 4.38 5.41
CA LYS A 53 12.58 4.87 5.68
C LYS A 53 12.65 5.65 6.99
N VAL A 54 11.77 6.63 7.19
CA VAL A 54 11.73 7.45 8.41
C VAL A 54 11.44 6.59 9.64
N ILE A 55 10.46 5.70 9.56
CA ILE A 55 10.12 4.78 10.66
C ILE A 55 11.30 3.88 10.99
N GLY A 56 11.97 3.31 9.99
CA GLY A 56 13.18 2.51 10.17
C GLY A 56 14.30 3.29 10.85
N ASP A 57 14.52 4.56 10.46
CA ASP A 57 15.50 5.44 11.09
C ASP A 57 15.16 5.74 12.56
N MET A 58 13.87 5.93 12.89
CA MET A 58 13.41 6.09 14.27
C MET A 58 13.62 4.83 15.11
N ILE A 59 13.34 3.65 14.56
CA ILE A 59 13.59 2.37 15.23
C ILE A 59 15.09 2.20 15.53
N ARG A 60 15.95 2.45 14.53
CA ARG A 60 17.42 2.34 14.68
C ARG A 60 17.98 3.35 15.68
N SER A 61 17.65 4.64 15.52
CA SER A 61 18.17 5.72 16.37
C SER A 61 17.70 5.62 17.83
N SER A 62 16.53 5.04 18.06
CA SER A 62 16.02 4.79 19.41
C SER A 62 16.52 3.47 20.04
N ASN A 63 17.39 2.73 19.35
CA ASN A 63 17.84 1.39 19.74
C ASN A 63 16.65 0.45 20.06
N GLY A 64 15.62 0.48 19.20
CA GLY A 64 14.42 -0.36 19.31
C GLY A 64 13.41 0.06 20.39
N LYS A 65 13.59 1.23 21.03
CA LYS A 65 12.62 1.75 22.00
C LYS A 65 11.36 2.28 21.31
N PHE A 66 11.50 2.90 20.14
CA PHE A 66 10.37 3.28 19.30
C PHE A 66 9.76 2.03 18.67
N LYS A 67 8.43 1.91 18.77
CA LYS A 67 7.66 0.78 18.21
C LYS A 67 6.39 1.32 17.56
N CYS A 68 5.98 0.66 16.49
CA CYS A 68 4.71 0.91 15.81
C CYS A 68 4.14 -0.42 15.31
N ALA A 69 2.88 -0.39 14.89
CA ALA A 69 2.21 -1.53 14.30
C ALA A 69 1.68 -1.17 12.91
N PHE A 70 1.76 -2.13 12.00
CA PHE A 70 1.18 -2.04 10.66
C PHE A 70 0.12 -3.13 10.49
N SER A 71 -0.96 -2.79 9.79
CA SER A 71 -1.93 -3.74 9.26
C SER A 71 -2.06 -3.49 7.77
N ILE A 72 -1.70 -4.48 6.97
CA ILE A 72 -1.74 -4.40 5.50
C ILE A 72 -2.80 -5.37 5.01
N SER A 73 -3.79 -4.87 4.25
CA SER A 73 -4.80 -5.75 3.67
C SER A 73 -4.19 -6.67 2.60
N GLY A 74 -4.68 -7.90 2.47
CA GLY A 74 -4.20 -8.86 1.47
C GLY A 74 -4.21 -8.29 0.04
N VAL A 75 -5.29 -7.61 -0.34
CA VAL A 75 -5.40 -6.96 -1.66
C VAL A 75 -4.33 -5.89 -1.91
N ALA A 76 -3.84 -5.22 -0.85
CA ALA A 76 -2.75 -4.26 -0.98
C ALA A 76 -1.40 -4.99 -1.15
N LEU A 77 -1.18 -6.09 -0.43
CA LEU A 77 0.02 -6.93 -0.61
C LEU A 77 0.09 -7.49 -2.03
N GLU A 78 -1.01 -8.05 -2.55
CA GLU A 78 -1.08 -8.56 -3.93
C GLU A 78 -0.74 -7.47 -4.96
N GLN A 79 -1.26 -6.25 -4.78
CA GLN A 79 -0.92 -5.12 -5.65
C GLN A 79 0.55 -4.68 -5.51
N PHE A 80 1.12 -4.71 -4.31
CA PHE A 80 2.55 -4.42 -4.14
C PHE A 80 3.41 -5.49 -4.80
N GLU A 81 3.08 -6.77 -4.68
CA GLU A 81 3.80 -7.86 -5.37
C GLU A 81 3.82 -7.66 -6.89
N LEU A 82 2.71 -7.17 -7.46
CA LEU A 82 2.59 -6.94 -8.90
C LEU A 82 3.28 -5.66 -9.38
N TYR A 83 3.12 -4.55 -8.65
CA TYR A 83 3.44 -3.22 -9.17
C TYR A 83 4.55 -2.48 -8.44
N ALA A 84 4.85 -2.84 -7.18
CA ALA A 84 5.84 -2.16 -6.35
C ALA A 84 6.44 -3.09 -5.26
N PRO A 85 7.12 -4.19 -5.63
CA PRO A 85 7.65 -5.17 -4.68
C PRO A 85 8.65 -4.57 -3.68
N GLU A 86 9.32 -3.47 -4.06
CA GLU A 86 10.20 -2.69 -3.19
C GLU A 86 9.50 -2.14 -1.93
N VAL A 87 8.17 -1.94 -1.96
CA VAL A 87 7.40 -1.53 -0.79
C VAL A 87 7.39 -2.66 0.25
N ILE A 88 7.21 -3.91 -0.18
CA ILE A 88 7.24 -5.07 0.73
C ILE A 88 8.63 -5.21 1.34
N ASP A 89 9.68 -5.11 0.52
CA ASP A 89 11.06 -5.18 0.99
C ASP A 89 11.39 -4.06 1.99
N SER A 90 10.77 -2.88 1.86
CA SER A 90 10.99 -1.74 2.77
C SER A 90 10.43 -1.93 4.20
N PHE A 91 9.61 -2.96 4.44
CA PHE A 91 9.14 -3.31 5.79
C PHE A 91 10.12 -4.22 6.56
N ARG A 92 11.25 -4.60 5.97
CA ARG A 92 12.28 -5.45 6.59
C ARG A 92 13.28 -4.68 7.45
#